data_AF-I5AXJ2-F1
#
_entry.id   AF-I5AXJ2-F1
#
_cell.length_a   1.000
_cell.length_b   1.000
_cell.length_c   1.000
_cell.angle_alpha   90.00
_cell.angle_beta   90.00
_cell.angle_gamma   90.00
#
_symmetry.space_group_name_H-M   'P 1'
#
loop_
_entity.id
_entity.type
_entity.pdbx_description
1 polymer ?
#
loop_
_entity_poly.entity_id
_entity_poly.type
_entity_poly.pdbx_seq_one_letter_code
_entity_poly.pdbx_strand_id
1 'polypeptide(L)'
;MQENYEFVQRGFRILVTSMSGYIGQELNKTYKKDWWKEVLIALSDQRDLPFSGEYGDLVDSLDIANCIRLLDRKWNEVFRDILPLNCRTWAKELMGVRNIVSHIGQQDLEQLMAERALDTMALLCKEIDPEGAEDIREIYQEVRGKADGRYKPTPVVYTGLAQPESESKRGELTEGSLLQMVGTDVVEKTTMTRKVTYGGKTVVYPVYRVRLDMLYYNDQNDRIATWITRYESENGKGELSDLNVEIRNRIIENFIYESNPDSIQKTQKNIALFGQREPGVTLADGRIVDGNRRFTCLRRIQRDSAEPIYFETVIMDMDIREDKKQIKLLELSIQHGEEKKVDYDLIDYSVGTYRDIVQTRLLTVEEYASRTNESVADVKKRIEIVEVISEFLAYIKLPEQYHVAREYQLFALFQEMISPLKKLDEGEKEKLKKIAFNNVVMKAIPDQRKFIRDIKGLIKNGTYISYFEDQERWASMIHERIASADIRSKEDIDKFASENKDIADELQASMERALLRSRSQLLKNKPAENVSKSIMLMMEVDSRLFNKMDADEKENLMAELDEMSRIVDNFRRALAR
;
A
#
# COMPACT_ATOMS: atom_id res chain seq x y z
N MET A 1 25.67 22.70 22.85
CA MET A 1 24.56 21.78 23.15
C MET A 1 23.35 22.66 23.45
N GLN A 2 22.23 22.44 22.76
CA GLN A 2 20.99 23.22 22.90
C GLN A 2 20.07 22.57 23.94
N GLU A 3 20.56 22.47 25.18
CA GLU A 3 19.91 21.64 26.21
C GLU A 3 18.56 22.23 26.64
N ASN A 4 18.50 23.54 26.91
CA ASN A 4 17.27 24.19 27.37
C ASN A 4 16.20 24.23 26.27
N TYR A 5 16.63 24.43 25.03
CA TYR A 5 15.80 24.30 23.83
C TYR A 5 15.17 22.90 23.73
N GLU A 6 15.93 21.83 23.94
CA GLU A 6 15.41 20.46 23.87
C GLU A 6 14.35 20.18 24.95
N PHE A 7 14.55 20.65 26.18
CA PHE A 7 13.53 20.53 27.24
C PHE A 7 12.23 21.25 26.87
N VAL A 8 12.33 22.48 26.35
CA VAL A 8 11.15 23.25 25.91
C VAL A 8 10.45 22.57 24.73
N GLN A 9 11.20 21.97 23.80
CA GLN A 9 10.64 21.18 22.70
C GLN A 9 9.92 19.93 23.20
N ARG A 10 10.48 19.20 24.18
CA ARG A 10 9.79 18.06 24.83
C ARG A 10 8.47 18.49 25.45
N GLY A 11 8.47 19.62 26.18
CA GLY A 11 7.24 20.19 26.76
C GLY A 11 6.19 20.54 25.70
N PHE A 12 6.60 21.15 24.58
CA PHE A 12 5.68 21.44 23.49
C PHE A 12 5.08 20.20 22.84
N ARG A 13 5.83 19.09 22.70
CA ARG A 13 5.29 17.84 22.14
C ARG A 13 4.16 17.28 22.98
N ILE A 14 4.32 17.27 24.30
CA ILE A 14 3.28 16.83 25.24
C ILE A 14 2.07 17.76 25.10
N LEU A 15 2.31 19.08 25.18
CA LEU A 15 1.24 20.07 25.11
C LEU A 15 0.44 20.01 23.80
N VAL A 16 1.09 19.79 22.66
CA VAL A 16 0.40 19.65 21.37
C VAL A 16 -0.58 18.50 21.39
N THR A 17 -0.16 17.33 21.87
CA THR A 17 -1.00 16.14 21.94
C THR A 17 -2.24 16.39 22.82
N SER A 18 -2.05 17.00 23.98
CA SER A 18 -3.17 17.36 24.88
C SER A 18 -4.08 18.42 24.26
N MET A 19 -3.52 19.47 23.65
CA MET A 19 -4.29 20.57 23.06
C MET A 19 -5.06 20.15 21.81
N SER A 20 -4.45 19.42 20.88
CA SER A 20 -5.10 19.04 19.62
C SER A 20 -6.31 18.13 19.88
N GLY A 21 -6.15 17.15 20.78
CA GLY A 21 -7.23 16.27 21.22
C GLY A 21 -8.38 17.03 21.88
N TYR A 22 -8.07 17.90 22.85
CA TYR A 22 -9.07 18.71 23.55
C TYR A 22 -9.80 19.69 22.63
N ILE A 23 -9.07 20.46 21.82
CA ILE A 23 -9.63 21.44 20.88
C ILE A 23 -10.51 20.74 19.85
N GLY A 24 -10.05 19.63 19.26
CA GLY A 24 -10.83 18.84 18.32
C GLY A 24 -12.14 18.36 18.94
N GLN A 25 -12.10 17.89 20.19
CA GLN A 25 -13.27 17.40 20.91
C GLN A 25 -14.29 18.53 21.16
N GLU A 26 -13.86 19.69 21.66
CA GLU A 26 -14.76 20.80 21.98
C GLU A 26 -15.32 21.49 20.73
N LEU A 27 -14.53 21.64 19.67
CA LEU A 27 -15.01 22.15 18.38
C LEU A 27 -16.04 21.20 17.74
N ASN A 28 -15.79 19.89 17.81
CA ASN A 28 -16.73 18.89 17.30
C ASN A 28 -18.04 18.85 18.13
N LYS A 29 -17.96 19.00 19.45
CA LYS A 29 -19.16 19.13 20.31
C LYS A 29 -20.01 20.35 19.93
N THR A 30 -19.36 21.50 19.73
CA THR A 30 -20.04 22.77 19.45
C THR A 30 -20.62 22.85 18.04
N TYR A 31 -19.81 22.51 17.02
CA TYR A 31 -20.18 22.71 15.61
C TYR A 31 -20.66 21.43 14.91
N LYS A 32 -20.54 20.26 15.55
CA LYS A 32 -20.98 18.96 15.01
C LYS A 32 -20.41 18.73 13.61
N LYS A 33 -21.26 18.49 12.60
CA LYS A 33 -20.84 18.20 11.21
C LYS A 33 -20.05 19.34 10.57
N ASP A 34 -20.20 20.57 11.05
CA ASP A 34 -19.55 21.75 10.48
C ASP A 34 -18.19 22.07 11.13
N TRP A 35 -17.76 21.31 12.15
CA TRP A 35 -16.53 21.61 12.90
C TRP A 35 -15.28 21.70 12.01
N TRP A 36 -15.16 20.79 11.04
CA TRP A 36 -14.05 20.78 10.08
C TRP A 36 -13.98 22.11 9.30
N LYS A 37 -15.13 22.54 8.79
CA LYS A 37 -15.25 23.79 8.04
C LYS A 37 -14.91 24.98 8.92
N GLU A 38 -15.37 24.99 10.16
CA GLU A 38 -15.09 26.06 11.13
C GLU A 38 -13.60 26.15 11.48
N VAL A 39 -12.90 25.01 11.60
CA VAL A 39 -11.44 24.99 11.77
C VAL A 39 -10.73 25.60 10.55
N LEU A 40 -11.10 25.19 9.33
CA LEU A 40 -10.49 25.74 8.11
C LEU A 40 -10.79 27.23 7.93
N ILE A 41 -11.97 27.70 8.32
CA ILE A 41 -12.30 29.14 8.31
C ILE A 41 -11.41 29.87 9.33
N ALA A 42 -11.34 29.33 10.56
CA ALA A 42 -10.56 29.91 11.63
C ALA A 42 -9.06 29.96 11.33
N LEU A 43 -8.55 29.07 10.47
CA LEU A 43 -7.15 28.98 10.06
C LEU A 43 -6.95 29.22 8.55
N SER A 44 -7.84 30.00 7.92
CA SER A 44 -7.83 30.25 6.47
C SER A 44 -6.56 30.93 5.93
N ASP A 45 -5.75 31.53 6.80
CA ASP A 45 -4.45 32.12 6.51
C ASP A 45 -3.28 31.10 6.55
N GLN A 46 -3.55 29.85 6.95
CA GLN A 46 -2.58 28.76 7.00
C GLN A 46 -2.74 27.83 5.78
N ARG A 47 -1.64 27.25 5.28
CA ARG A 47 -1.60 26.48 4.01
C ARG A 47 -1.34 24.98 4.16
N ASP A 48 -1.20 24.52 5.39
CA ASP A 48 -0.69 23.22 5.81
C ASP A 48 -1.79 22.28 6.33
N LEU A 49 -3.06 22.69 6.25
CA LEU A 49 -4.21 21.90 6.71
C LEU A 49 -4.82 21.06 5.59
N PRO A 50 -5.35 19.85 5.89
CA PRO A 50 -6.05 19.02 4.93
C PRO A 50 -7.35 19.68 4.46
N PHE A 51 -7.62 19.65 3.15
CA PHE A 51 -8.85 20.21 2.58
C PHE A 51 -10.10 19.36 2.90
N SER A 52 -9.91 18.05 3.11
CA SER A 52 -10.96 17.09 3.47
C SER A 52 -10.33 15.86 4.13
N GLY A 53 -11.08 15.15 4.98
CA GLY A 53 -10.63 13.93 5.66
C GLY A 53 -11.59 13.49 6.76
N GLU A 54 -11.17 12.52 7.57
CA GLU A 54 -11.87 12.06 8.76
C GLU A 54 -11.41 12.78 10.02
N TYR A 55 -12.16 12.69 11.13
CA TYR A 55 -11.90 13.46 12.35
C TYR A 55 -10.43 13.48 12.79
N GLY A 56 -9.78 12.32 12.77
CA GLY A 56 -8.36 12.17 13.12
C GLY A 56 -7.42 12.93 12.19
N ASP A 57 -7.68 12.98 10.88
CA ASP A 57 -6.81 13.64 9.90
C ASP A 57 -6.61 15.13 10.21
N LEU A 58 -7.69 15.82 10.61
CA LEU A 58 -7.61 17.25 10.94
C LEU A 58 -6.98 17.45 12.32
N VAL A 59 -7.39 16.67 13.33
CA VAL A 59 -6.80 16.75 14.69
C VAL A 59 -5.29 16.50 14.63
N ASP A 60 -4.85 15.49 13.90
CA ASP A 60 -3.44 15.11 13.74
C ASP A 60 -2.64 16.13 12.90
N SER A 61 -3.32 17.00 12.15
CA SER A 61 -2.69 18.08 11.39
C SER A 61 -2.46 19.36 12.20
N LEU A 62 -3.08 19.49 13.38
CA LEU A 62 -2.93 20.69 14.22
C LEU A 62 -1.57 20.71 14.93
N ASP A 63 -0.70 21.64 14.54
CA ASP A 63 0.52 21.96 15.29
C ASP A 63 0.23 22.86 16.49
N ILE A 64 1.23 23.11 17.34
CA ILE A 64 1.07 23.98 18.52
C ILE A 64 0.58 25.38 18.14
N ALA A 65 1.04 25.93 17.01
CA ALA A 65 0.69 27.28 16.60
C ALA A 65 -0.78 27.36 16.18
N ASN A 66 -1.26 26.35 15.45
CA ASN A 66 -2.64 26.21 15.04
C ASN A 66 -3.56 25.89 16.23
N CYS A 67 -3.14 25.05 17.17
CA CYS A 67 -3.84 24.85 18.44
C CYS A 67 -4.02 26.17 19.21
N ILE A 68 -2.96 26.95 19.38
CA ILE A 68 -3.02 28.25 20.06
C ILE A 68 -3.91 29.25 19.28
N ARG A 69 -3.79 29.30 17.95
CA ARG A 69 -4.64 30.15 17.10
C ARG A 69 -6.11 29.78 17.23
N LEU A 70 -6.45 28.48 17.22
CA LEU A 70 -7.83 28.03 17.39
C LEU A 70 -8.37 28.40 18.76
N LEU A 71 -7.59 28.14 19.83
CA LEU A 71 -7.95 28.51 21.19
C LEU A 71 -8.23 30.03 21.30
N ASP A 72 -7.40 30.88 20.70
CA ASP A 72 -7.56 32.34 20.75
C ASP A 72 -8.69 32.86 19.83
N ARG A 73 -8.76 32.38 18.59
CA ARG A 73 -9.73 32.85 17.57
C ARG A 73 -11.14 32.37 17.86
N LYS A 74 -11.31 31.15 18.37
CA LYS A 74 -12.61 30.59 18.78
C LYS A 74 -12.89 30.77 20.28
N TRP A 75 -12.11 31.60 20.98
CA TRP A 75 -12.26 31.82 22.42
C TRP A 75 -13.69 32.18 22.83
N ASN A 76 -14.28 33.18 22.19
CA ASN A 76 -15.60 33.69 22.57
C ASN A 76 -16.74 32.74 22.22
N GLU A 77 -16.56 31.90 21.19
CA GLU A 77 -17.59 31.02 20.66
C GLU A 77 -17.59 29.65 21.36
N VAL A 78 -16.43 29.18 21.81
CA VAL A 78 -16.25 27.79 22.26
C VAL A 78 -15.65 27.71 23.65
N PHE A 79 -14.57 28.46 23.92
CA PHE A 79 -13.72 28.19 25.10
C PHE A 79 -14.03 29.07 26.32
N ARG A 80 -14.68 30.23 26.15
CA ARG A 80 -14.91 31.23 27.20
C ARG A 80 -15.62 30.66 28.43
N ASP A 81 -16.57 29.76 28.22
CA ASP A 81 -17.43 29.24 29.30
C ASP A 81 -16.92 27.91 29.87
N ILE A 82 -15.86 27.33 29.28
CA ILE A 82 -15.31 26.02 29.68
C ILE A 82 -13.85 26.09 30.15
N LEU A 83 -13.13 27.16 29.85
CA LEU A 83 -11.74 27.38 30.29
C LEU A 83 -11.58 28.74 31.01
N PRO A 84 -10.73 28.81 32.05
CA PRO A 84 -10.37 30.07 32.67
C PRO A 84 -9.70 31.05 31.69
N LEU A 85 -9.95 32.35 31.84
CA LEU A 85 -9.33 33.40 31.00
C LEU A 85 -7.80 33.30 30.95
N ASN A 86 -7.17 32.81 32.02
CA ASN A 86 -5.73 32.61 32.09
C ASN A 86 -5.21 31.66 31.00
N CYS A 87 -5.98 30.64 30.59
CA CYS A 87 -5.59 29.74 29.50
C CYS A 87 -5.35 30.49 28.19
N ARG A 88 -6.20 31.49 27.90
CA ARG A 88 -6.01 32.35 26.73
C ARG A 88 -4.75 33.20 26.84
N THR A 89 -4.45 33.70 28.04
CA THR A 89 -3.24 34.51 28.30
C THR A 89 -1.99 33.66 28.14
N TRP A 90 -1.95 32.47 28.74
CA TRP A 90 -0.85 31.52 28.61
C TRP A 90 -0.66 31.07 27.16
N ALA A 91 -1.73 30.83 26.41
CA ALA A 91 -1.63 30.49 25.00
C ALA A 91 -0.93 31.59 24.17
N LYS A 92 -1.22 32.86 24.43
CA LYS A 92 -0.54 33.99 23.77
C LYS A 92 0.92 34.10 24.16
N GLU A 93 1.25 33.86 25.43
CA GLU A 93 2.63 33.79 25.89
C GLU A 93 3.38 32.66 25.17
N LEU A 94 2.78 31.47 25.07
CA LEU A 94 3.35 30.31 24.39
C LEU A 94 3.51 30.51 22.87
N MET A 95 2.66 31.31 22.23
CA MET A 95 2.88 31.71 20.83
C MET A 95 4.19 32.50 20.69
N GLY A 96 4.49 33.39 21.65
CA GLY A 96 5.75 34.13 21.72
C GLY A 96 6.94 33.19 21.90
N VAL A 97 6.86 32.28 22.88
CA VAL A 97 7.89 31.26 23.14
C VAL A 97 8.14 30.42 21.90
N ARG A 98 7.07 29.90 21.27
CA ARG A 98 7.16 29.07 20.06
C ARG A 98 7.85 29.81 18.92
N ASN A 99 7.54 31.10 18.72
CA ASN A 99 8.18 31.90 17.67
C ASN A 99 9.68 32.08 17.95
N ILE A 100 10.07 32.31 19.20
CA ILE A 100 11.49 32.40 19.57
C ILE A 100 12.19 31.07 19.30
N VAL A 101 11.61 29.95 19.76
CA VAL A 101 12.11 28.60 19.53
C VAL A 101 12.26 28.30 18.03
N SER A 102 11.33 28.76 17.19
CA SER A 102 11.39 28.56 15.72
C SER A 102 12.49 29.39 15.02
N HIS A 103 13.02 30.43 15.68
CA HIS A 103 13.98 31.37 15.10
C HIS A 103 15.34 31.41 15.81
N ILE A 104 15.53 30.61 16.87
CA ILE A 104 16.73 30.65 17.73
C ILE A 104 18.01 30.13 17.06
N GLY A 105 17.88 29.43 15.93
CA GLY A 105 19.02 28.92 15.15
C GLY A 105 19.85 27.92 15.97
N GLN A 106 21.15 28.21 16.14
CA GLN A 106 22.11 27.39 16.90
C GLN A 106 22.30 27.84 18.37
N GLN A 107 21.60 28.90 18.81
CA GLN A 107 21.69 29.39 20.18
C GLN A 107 20.78 28.57 21.10
N ASP A 108 21.14 28.45 22.38
CA ASP A 108 20.28 27.80 23.39
C ASP A 108 19.35 28.82 24.07
N LEU A 109 18.27 28.36 24.68
CA LEU A 109 17.35 29.20 25.46
C LEU A 109 17.98 29.63 26.79
N GLU A 110 17.77 30.89 27.16
CA GLU A 110 18.09 31.36 28.51
C GLU A 110 17.33 30.54 29.56
N GLN A 111 18.00 30.23 30.66
CA GLN A 111 17.47 29.38 31.73
C GLN A 111 16.09 29.83 32.23
N LEU A 112 15.98 31.11 32.59
CA LEU A 112 14.73 31.70 33.08
C LEU A 112 13.61 31.64 32.03
N MET A 113 13.97 31.73 30.74
CA MET A 113 13.00 31.63 29.66
C MET A 113 12.51 30.18 29.49
N ALA A 114 13.38 29.19 29.59
CA ALA A 114 13.00 27.78 29.54
C ALA A 114 12.11 27.38 30.71
N GLU A 115 12.47 27.81 31.94
CA GLU A 115 11.64 27.63 33.13
C GLU A 115 10.26 28.27 32.96
N ARG A 116 10.21 29.52 32.49
CA ARG A 116 8.95 30.25 32.27
C ARG A 116 8.08 29.59 31.20
N ALA A 117 8.70 29.13 30.11
CA ALA A 117 8.01 28.43 29.04
C ALA A 117 7.34 27.16 29.56
N LEU A 118 8.08 26.30 30.26
CA LEU A 118 7.59 25.03 30.79
C LEU A 118 6.53 25.23 31.89
N ASP A 119 6.71 26.20 32.78
CA ASP A 119 5.70 26.58 33.78
C ASP A 119 4.38 27.02 33.09
N THR A 120 4.48 27.86 32.06
CA THR A 120 3.32 28.31 31.29
C THR A 120 2.63 27.16 30.56
N MET A 121 3.39 26.22 30.00
CA MET A 121 2.85 25.00 29.39
C MET A 121 2.10 24.15 30.42
N ALA A 122 2.71 23.90 31.59
CA ALA A 122 2.11 23.10 32.65
C ALA A 122 0.82 23.74 33.20
N LEU A 123 0.80 25.07 33.35
CA LEU A 123 -0.38 25.81 33.78
C LEU A 123 -1.54 25.68 32.80
N LEU A 124 -1.28 25.80 31.49
CA LEU A 124 -2.32 25.60 30.47
C LEU A 124 -2.75 24.14 30.40
N CYS A 125 -1.80 23.22 30.36
CA CYS A 125 -2.06 21.79 30.24
C CYS A 125 -2.92 21.30 31.40
N LYS A 126 -2.69 21.79 32.63
CA LYS A 126 -3.45 21.39 33.82
C LYS A 126 -4.97 21.54 33.67
N GLU A 127 -5.42 22.54 32.92
CA GLU A 127 -6.85 22.83 32.74
C GLU A 127 -7.50 21.92 31.68
N ILE A 128 -6.70 21.23 30.85
CA ILE A 128 -7.20 20.37 29.75
C ILE A 128 -6.81 18.88 29.91
N ASP A 129 -5.66 18.62 30.51
CA ASP A 129 -5.02 17.32 30.69
C ASP A 129 -4.10 17.37 31.93
N PRO A 130 -4.62 17.01 33.11
CA PRO A 130 -3.84 17.02 34.35
C PRO A 130 -2.66 16.05 34.36
N GLU A 131 -2.71 14.95 33.62
CA GLU A 131 -1.63 13.96 33.55
C GLU A 131 -0.47 14.52 32.70
N GLY A 132 -0.76 15.01 31.49
CA GLY A 132 0.23 15.68 30.65
C GLY A 132 0.84 16.92 31.32
N ALA A 133 0.10 17.60 32.19
CA ALA A 133 0.63 18.71 32.98
C ALA A 133 1.70 18.27 33.99
N GLU A 134 1.57 17.08 34.57
CA GLU A 134 2.56 16.55 35.51
C GLU A 134 3.84 16.14 34.76
N ASP A 135 3.71 15.52 33.58
CA ASP A 135 4.86 15.22 32.71
C ASP A 135 5.65 16.49 32.35
N ILE A 136 4.95 17.59 32.04
CA ILE A 136 5.60 18.89 31.77
C ILE A 136 6.27 19.45 33.04
N ARG A 137 5.71 19.21 34.23
CA ARG A 137 6.34 19.64 35.49
C ARG A 137 7.59 18.84 35.81
N GLU A 138 7.66 17.57 35.46
CA GLU A 138 8.89 16.79 35.58
C GLU A 138 10.01 17.40 34.73
N ILE A 139 9.69 17.78 33.48
CA ILE A 139 10.64 18.49 32.60
C ILE A 139 11.07 19.84 33.22
N TYR A 140 10.12 20.60 33.78
CA TYR A 140 10.44 21.84 34.50
C TYR A 140 11.39 21.60 35.69
N GLN A 141 11.18 20.54 36.46
CA GLN A 141 12.06 20.17 37.57
C GLN A 141 13.45 19.75 37.11
N GLU A 142 13.57 19.06 35.97
CA GLU A 142 14.87 18.74 35.34
C GLU A 142 15.65 20.02 35.01
N VAL A 143 14.98 20.97 34.34
CA VAL A 143 15.56 22.27 33.96
C VAL A 143 16.01 23.05 35.19
N ARG A 144 15.20 23.08 36.25
CA ARG A 144 15.52 23.80 37.50
C ARG A 144 16.62 23.13 38.31
N GLY A 145 16.61 21.79 38.40
CA GLY A 145 17.61 21.01 39.12
C GLY A 145 19.02 21.15 38.54
N LYS A 146 19.11 21.40 37.23
CA LYS A 146 20.35 21.77 36.53
C LYS A 146 20.86 23.16 36.96
N ALA A 147 20.00 24.16 37.07
CA ALA A 147 20.39 25.53 37.44
C ALA A 147 20.93 25.64 38.89
N ASP A 148 20.38 24.87 39.82
CA ASP A 148 20.74 24.92 41.24
C ASP A 148 22.06 24.17 41.60
N GLY A 149 22.77 23.60 40.61
CA GLY A 149 23.99 22.83 40.84
C GLY A 149 23.81 21.55 41.68
N ARG A 150 22.54 21.16 41.94
CA ARG A 150 22.14 19.96 42.69
C ARG A 150 21.84 18.76 41.80
N TYR A 151 22.22 18.82 40.53
CA TYR A 151 22.16 17.66 39.65
C TYR A 151 23.24 16.64 40.05
N LYS A 152 22.88 15.75 40.99
CA LYS A 152 23.40 14.39 40.94
C LYS A 152 22.55 13.67 39.91
N PRO A 153 23.14 12.98 38.91
CA PRO A 153 22.37 12.10 38.06
C PRO A 153 21.78 11.04 38.98
N THR A 154 20.52 11.21 39.35
CA THR A 154 19.72 10.09 39.87
C THR A 154 19.77 9.07 38.74
N PRO A 155 20.16 7.80 39.00
CA PRO A 155 20.03 6.77 37.98
C PRO A 155 18.59 6.87 37.49
N VAL A 156 18.41 7.17 36.20
CA VAL A 156 17.10 7.09 35.59
C VAL A 156 16.70 5.63 35.75
N VAL A 157 15.88 5.35 36.77
CA VAL A 157 15.21 4.07 36.89
C VAL A 157 14.28 4.09 35.70
N TYR A 158 14.68 3.41 34.63
CA TYR A 158 13.86 3.25 33.44
C TYR A 158 12.52 2.64 33.88
N THR A 159 11.47 3.46 33.85
CA THR A 159 10.08 3.07 34.13
C THR A 159 9.36 2.57 32.88
N GLY A 160 10.04 2.56 31.72
CA GLY A 160 9.49 2.02 30.49
C GLY A 160 9.35 0.49 30.56
N LEU A 161 8.58 -0.04 29.61
CA LEU A 161 8.34 -1.49 29.52
C LEU A 161 9.68 -2.23 29.33
N ALA A 162 9.90 -3.28 30.11
CA ALA A 162 11.03 -4.17 29.87
C ALA A 162 10.86 -4.87 28.52
N GLN A 163 11.97 -5.16 27.84
CA GLN A 163 11.92 -5.97 26.62
C GLN A 163 11.26 -7.32 26.95
N PRO A 164 10.20 -7.72 26.22
CA PRO A 164 9.57 -9.02 26.44
C PRO A 164 10.56 -10.17 26.28
N GLU A 165 10.38 -11.25 27.04
CA GLU A 165 11.17 -12.47 26.83
C GLU A 165 10.98 -12.98 25.40
N SER A 166 12.09 -13.24 24.72
CA SER A 166 12.10 -13.75 23.37
C SER A 166 11.86 -15.26 23.33
N GLU A 167 11.08 -15.71 22.36
CA GLU A 167 11.00 -17.14 22.01
C GLU A 167 12.25 -17.59 21.19
N SER A 168 13.00 -16.65 20.59
CA SER A 168 14.23 -16.90 19.81
C SER A 168 15.46 -16.45 20.59
N LYS A 169 16.21 -17.36 21.21
CA LYS A 169 17.45 -17.03 21.95
C LYS A 169 18.66 -16.72 21.04
N ARG A 170 18.47 -16.30 19.79
CA ARG A 170 19.56 -16.30 18.79
C ARG A 170 19.86 -14.92 18.19
N GLY A 171 18.87 -14.04 18.01
CA GLY A 171 19.10 -12.69 17.49
C GLY A 171 19.91 -11.82 18.47
N GLU A 172 19.57 -11.87 19.75
CA GLU A 172 20.24 -11.17 20.85
C GLU A 172 21.69 -11.63 21.05
N LEU A 173 22.05 -12.87 20.66
CA LEU A 173 23.38 -13.44 20.86
C LEU A 173 24.39 -13.09 19.75
N THR A 174 23.97 -12.42 18.68
CA THR A 174 24.89 -12.00 17.62
C THR A 174 25.78 -10.83 18.07
N GLU A 175 27.07 -10.90 17.74
CA GLU A 175 28.01 -9.81 17.97
C GLU A 175 27.52 -8.56 17.21
N GLY A 176 27.37 -7.44 17.92
CA GLY A 176 26.83 -6.21 17.35
C GLY A 176 25.30 -6.06 17.41
N SER A 177 24.60 -6.96 18.12
CA SER A 177 23.15 -6.88 18.32
C SER A 177 22.72 -5.56 18.98
N LEU A 178 21.68 -4.93 18.43
CA LEU A 178 21.09 -3.71 18.99
C LEU A 178 20.57 -3.91 20.42
N LEU A 179 20.10 -5.12 20.76
CA LEU A 179 19.62 -5.44 22.11
C LEU A 179 20.75 -5.38 23.15
N GLN A 180 21.97 -5.76 22.77
CA GLN A 180 23.15 -5.65 23.64
C GLN A 180 23.63 -4.20 23.81
N MET A 181 23.21 -3.29 22.92
CA MET A 181 23.59 -1.87 22.92
C MET A 181 22.56 -0.98 23.64
N VAL A 182 21.47 -1.54 24.17
CA VAL A 182 20.42 -0.79 24.85
C VAL A 182 20.98 0.00 26.05
N GLY A 183 20.76 1.32 26.04
CA GLY A 183 21.28 2.23 27.06
C GLY A 183 22.60 2.90 26.70
N THR A 184 23.11 2.71 25.48
CA THR A 184 24.25 3.45 24.91
C THR A 184 23.76 4.63 24.06
N ASP A 185 24.70 5.43 23.53
CA ASP A 185 24.43 6.48 22.52
C ASP A 185 23.95 5.92 21.17
N VAL A 186 24.08 4.61 20.98
CA VAL A 186 23.65 3.91 19.75
C VAL A 186 22.18 3.50 19.83
N VAL A 187 21.73 3.02 21.00
CA VAL A 187 20.36 2.55 21.25
C VAL A 187 19.85 3.16 22.55
N GLU A 188 19.10 4.24 22.43
CA GLU A 188 18.56 4.95 23.58
C GLU A 188 17.18 4.39 23.96
N LYS A 189 16.94 4.31 25.27
CA LYS A 189 15.65 3.91 25.83
C LYS A 189 14.64 5.05 25.70
N THR A 190 13.38 4.70 25.45
CA THR A 190 12.26 5.66 25.45
C THR A 190 11.15 5.19 26.39
N THR A 191 10.23 6.08 26.75
CA THR A 191 9.00 5.72 27.49
C THR A 191 7.89 5.18 26.57
N MET A 192 8.08 5.24 25.25
CA MET A 192 7.08 4.83 24.28
C MET A 192 6.99 3.30 24.20
N THR A 193 5.81 2.82 23.83
CA THR A 193 5.56 1.41 23.55
C THR A 193 4.78 1.26 22.25
N ARG A 194 4.93 0.10 21.60
CA ARG A 194 4.17 -0.24 20.40
C ARG A 194 3.65 -1.67 20.52
N LYS A 195 2.39 -1.88 20.14
CA LYS A 195 1.81 -3.21 19.99
C LYS A 195 2.29 -3.81 18.68
N VAL A 196 2.85 -5.01 18.75
CA VAL A 196 3.25 -5.80 17.58
C VAL A 196 2.48 -7.11 17.60
N THR A 197 1.78 -7.41 16.51
CA THR A 197 1.06 -8.67 16.34
C THR A 197 1.90 -9.61 15.48
N TYR A 198 2.29 -10.73 16.06
CA TYR A 198 3.11 -11.74 15.40
C TYR A 198 2.82 -13.14 15.98
N GLY A 199 2.85 -14.18 15.15
CA GLY A 199 2.52 -15.54 15.60
C GLY A 199 1.08 -15.74 16.09
N GLY A 200 0.16 -14.80 15.79
CA GLY A 200 -1.21 -14.80 16.33
C GLY A 200 -1.33 -14.28 17.78
N LYS A 201 -0.25 -13.74 18.35
CA LYS A 201 -0.24 -13.05 19.64
C LYS A 201 0.02 -11.56 19.40
N THR A 202 -0.64 -10.70 20.17
CA THR A 202 -0.32 -9.27 20.21
C THR A 202 0.47 -9.00 21.48
N VAL A 203 1.70 -8.52 21.32
CA VAL A 203 2.63 -8.23 22.43
C VAL A 203 2.95 -6.74 22.41
N VAL A 204 3.04 -6.13 23.59
CA VAL A 204 3.49 -4.74 23.74
C VAL A 204 5.01 -4.75 23.87
N TYR A 205 5.71 -4.00 23.03
CA TYR A 205 7.16 -3.86 23.07
C TYR A 205 7.57 -2.43 23.43
N PRO A 206 8.71 -2.24 24.13
CA PRO A 206 9.32 -0.93 24.26
C PRO A 206 9.81 -0.41 22.91
N VAL A 207 9.76 0.90 22.75
CA VAL A 207 10.33 1.61 21.61
C VAL A 207 11.70 2.14 22.00
N TYR A 208 12.65 2.01 21.08
CA TYR A 208 14.02 2.51 21.22
C TYR A 208 14.31 3.56 20.15
N ARG A 209 15.23 4.48 20.42
CA ARG A 209 15.85 5.34 19.40
C ARG A 209 17.15 4.70 18.98
N VAL A 210 17.22 4.23 17.73
CA VAL A 210 18.41 3.57 17.17
C VAL A 210 19.09 4.47 16.17
N ARG A 211 20.40 4.65 16.29
CA ARG A 211 21.18 5.50 15.39
C ARG A 211 21.14 4.97 13.94
N LEU A 212 20.97 5.86 12.97
CA LEU A 212 20.68 5.47 11.58
C LEU A 212 21.79 4.66 10.88
N ASP A 213 23.04 4.81 11.31
CA ASP A 213 24.21 4.09 10.78
C ASP A 213 24.25 2.61 11.18
N MET A 214 23.50 2.23 12.23
CA MET A 214 23.35 0.84 12.66
C MET A 214 22.19 0.12 11.98
N LEU A 215 21.45 0.81 11.10
CA LEU A 215 20.26 0.30 10.46
C LEU A 215 20.46 0.10 8.96
N TYR A 216 19.78 -0.90 8.41
CA TYR A 216 19.79 -1.15 6.98
C TYR A 216 18.47 -1.76 6.49
N TYR A 217 18.20 -1.55 5.20
CA TYR A 217 16.99 -2.04 4.58
C TYR A 217 16.95 -3.57 4.55
N ASN A 218 15.76 -4.15 4.76
CA ASN A 218 15.56 -5.57 4.53
C ASN A 218 15.52 -5.87 3.02
N ASP A 219 16.61 -6.44 2.51
CA ASP A 219 16.77 -6.89 1.13
C ASP A 219 15.82 -8.03 0.74
N GLN A 220 15.23 -8.72 1.72
CA GLN A 220 14.25 -9.78 1.49
C GLN A 220 12.82 -9.26 1.31
N ASN A 221 12.55 -7.98 1.59
CA ASN A 221 11.23 -7.39 1.42
C ASN A 221 10.77 -7.50 -0.04
N ASP A 222 9.53 -7.93 -0.30
CA ASP A 222 9.02 -8.18 -1.67
C ASP A 222 9.20 -6.97 -2.59
N ARG A 223 8.97 -5.77 -2.05
CA ARG A 223 9.12 -4.53 -2.82
C ARG A 223 10.57 -4.25 -3.14
N ILE A 224 11.52 -4.54 -2.26
CA ILE A 224 12.94 -4.27 -2.51
C ILE A 224 13.50 -5.32 -3.47
N ALA A 225 13.08 -6.58 -3.32
CA ALA A 225 13.55 -7.68 -4.15
C ALA A 225 13.33 -7.46 -5.65
N THR A 226 12.18 -6.94 -6.08
CA THR A 226 11.94 -6.61 -7.50
C THR A 226 12.97 -5.62 -8.06
N TRP A 227 13.42 -4.67 -7.24
CA TRP A 227 14.40 -3.65 -7.64
C TRP A 227 15.81 -4.22 -7.62
N ILE A 228 16.11 -5.11 -6.66
CA ILE A 228 17.37 -5.87 -6.65
C ILE A 228 17.49 -6.67 -7.94
N THR A 229 16.45 -7.41 -8.35
CA THR A 229 16.45 -8.17 -9.60
C THR A 229 16.66 -7.26 -10.82
N ARG A 230 16.03 -6.08 -10.84
CA ARG A 230 16.27 -5.09 -11.89
C ARG A 230 17.74 -4.63 -11.91
N TYR A 231 18.27 -4.20 -10.77
CA TYR A 231 19.65 -3.75 -10.66
C TYR A 231 20.65 -4.83 -11.12
N GLU A 232 20.43 -6.08 -10.70
CA GLU A 232 21.28 -7.21 -11.08
C GLU A 232 21.17 -7.56 -12.57
N SER A 233 20.02 -7.33 -13.21
CA SER A 233 19.89 -7.51 -14.67
C SER A 233 20.63 -6.44 -15.46
N GLU A 234 20.72 -5.22 -14.93
CA GLU A 234 21.38 -4.08 -15.58
C GLU A 234 22.90 -4.07 -15.34
N ASN A 235 23.36 -4.51 -14.16
CA ASN A 235 24.76 -4.36 -13.73
C ASN A 235 25.50 -5.70 -13.57
N GLY A 236 24.78 -6.80 -13.33
CA GLY A 236 25.37 -8.13 -13.12
C GLY A 236 24.84 -8.79 -11.83
N LYS A 237 24.68 -10.11 -11.87
CA LYS A 237 24.16 -10.89 -10.75
C LYS A 237 25.14 -10.89 -9.57
N GLY A 238 24.65 -10.63 -8.35
CA GLY A 238 25.46 -10.62 -7.13
C GLY A 238 26.20 -9.30 -6.88
N GLU A 239 26.16 -8.34 -7.81
CA GLU A 239 26.86 -7.06 -7.62
C GLU A 239 26.34 -6.28 -6.41
N LEU A 240 25.07 -6.42 -6.04
CA LEU A 240 24.50 -5.71 -4.89
C LEU A 240 24.86 -6.36 -3.55
N SER A 241 24.98 -7.69 -3.51
CA SER A 241 25.29 -8.43 -2.27
C SER A 241 26.72 -8.23 -1.80
N ASP A 242 27.64 -7.96 -2.73
CA ASP A 242 29.07 -7.78 -2.45
C ASP A 242 29.39 -6.35 -1.98
N LEU A 243 28.42 -5.43 -2.05
CA LEU A 243 28.60 -4.05 -1.60
C LEU A 243 28.55 -3.94 -0.07
N ASN A 244 29.28 -2.95 0.45
CA ASN A 244 29.16 -2.58 1.84
C ASN A 244 27.72 -2.06 2.16
N VAL A 245 27.36 -2.13 3.44
CA VAL A 245 26.00 -1.81 3.91
C VAL A 245 25.56 -0.40 3.52
N GLU A 246 26.45 0.59 3.60
CA GLU A 246 26.12 1.99 3.31
C GLU A 246 25.87 2.24 1.81
N ILE A 247 26.68 1.66 0.92
CA ILE A 247 26.46 1.76 -0.53
C ILE A 247 25.15 1.05 -0.90
N ARG A 248 24.92 -0.15 -0.38
CA ARG A 248 23.66 -0.89 -0.59
C ARG A 248 22.46 -0.09 -0.10
N ASN A 249 22.56 0.54 1.08
CA ASN A 249 21.52 1.40 1.61
C ASN A 249 21.24 2.59 0.68
N ARG A 250 22.27 3.23 0.10
CA ARG A 250 22.07 4.34 -0.85
C ARG A 250 21.34 3.89 -2.12
N ILE A 251 21.66 2.71 -2.65
CA ILE A 251 20.99 2.17 -3.83
C ILE A 251 19.51 1.91 -3.53
N ILE A 252 19.22 1.21 -2.44
CA ILE A 252 17.83 0.92 -2.03
C ILE A 252 17.06 2.20 -1.68
N GLU A 253 17.71 3.17 -1.02
CA GLU A 253 17.13 4.49 -0.71
C GLU A 253 16.69 5.22 -2.00
N ASN A 254 17.53 5.21 -3.04
CA ASN A 254 17.20 5.85 -4.33
C ASN A 254 15.99 5.18 -4.98
N PHE A 255 15.94 3.86 -4.99
CA PHE A 255 14.80 3.11 -5.51
C PHE A 255 13.49 3.43 -4.77
N ILE A 256 13.53 3.47 -3.43
CA ILE A 256 12.36 3.86 -2.63
C ILE A 256 11.94 5.30 -2.94
N TYR A 257 12.88 6.22 -3.11
CA TYR A 257 12.59 7.60 -3.47
C TYR A 257 11.94 7.72 -4.86
N GLU A 258 12.52 7.09 -5.88
CA GLU A 258 12.03 7.13 -7.26
C GLU A 258 10.65 6.47 -7.42
N SER A 259 10.31 5.52 -6.55
CA SER A 259 9.00 4.87 -6.58
C SER A 259 7.82 5.83 -6.32
N ASN A 260 8.02 6.85 -5.47
CA ASN A 260 6.99 7.86 -5.17
C ASN A 260 7.62 9.13 -4.55
N PRO A 261 8.26 9.98 -5.37
CA PRO A 261 9.00 11.15 -4.87
C PRO A 261 8.12 12.11 -4.06
N ASP A 262 6.90 12.36 -4.51
CA ASP A 262 5.97 13.29 -3.86
C ASP A 262 5.58 12.83 -2.45
N SER A 263 5.27 11.54 -2.29
CA SER A 263 4.89 10.97 -1.01
C SER A 263 6.07 10.95 -0.04
N ILE A 264 7.28 10.67 -0.53
CA ILE A 264 8.52 10.73 0.28
C ILE A 264 8.81 12.16 0.72
N GLN A 265 8.72 13.15 -0.18
CA GLN A 265 8.95 14.55 0.17
C GLN A 265 7.96 15.07 1.24
N LYS A 266 6.68 14.70 1.13
CA LYS A 266 5.66 15.02 2.15
C LYS A 266 6.02 14.41 3.50
N THR A 267 6.34 13.10 3.53
CA THR A 267 6.77 12.43 4.76
C THR A 267 8.03 13.05 5.35
N GLN A 268 9.02 13.39 4.51
CA GLN A 268 10.28 14.01 4.95
C GLN A 268 10.04 15.38 5.61
N LYS A 269 9.21 16.24 5.02
CA LYS A 269 8.84 17.53 5.62
C LYS A 269 8.13 17.36 6.97
N ASN A 270 7.20 16.41 7.05
CA ASN A 270 6.49 16.13 8.31
C ASN A 270 7.44 15.63 9.41
N ILE A 271 8.37 14.74 9.08
CA ILE A 271 9.37 14.24 10.04
C ILE A 271 10.32 15.37 10.48
N ALA A 272 10.76 16.23 9.57
CA ALA A 272 11.62 17.36 9.90
C ALA A 272 10.93 18.38 10.83
N LEU A 273 9.62 18.56 10.69
CA LEU A 273 8.84 19.51 11.50
C LEU A 273 8.40 18.93 12.86
N PHE A 274 8.01 17.65 12.90
CA PHE A 274 7.30 17.08 14.05
C PHE A 274 7.98 15.84 14.65
N GLY A 275 9.08 15.38 14.06
CA GLY A 275 9.69 14.10 14.41
C GLY A 275 8.92 12.90 13.84
N GLN A 276 9.38 11.71 14.21
CA GLN A 276 8.73 10.47 13.84
C GLN A 276 7.49 10.28 14.74
N ARG A 277 6.31 10.05 14.13
CA ARG A 277 5.05 9.86 14.89
C ARG A 277 4.81 8.40 15.25
N GLU A 278 4.98 7.54 14.24
CA GLU A 278 4.81 6.10 14.39
C GLU A 278 6.19 5.45 14.50
N PRO A 279 6.46 4.60 15.51
CA PRO A 279 7.67 3.79 15.56
C PRO A 279 7.72 2.76 14.42
N GLY A 280 8.91 2.33 14.02
CA GLY A 280 9.13 1.22 13.08
C GLY A 280 9.19 -0.14 13.77
N VAL A 281 9.56 -1.17 13.00
CA VAL A 281 9.94 -2.48 13.53
C VAL A 281 11.26 -2.88 12.89
N THR A 282 12.23 -3.24 13.71
CA THR A 282 13.60 -3.60 13.30
C THR A 282 13.97 -4.92 13.97
N LEU A 283 14.79 -5.74 13.32
CA LEU A 283 15.39 -6.93 13.94
C LEU A 283 16.58 -6.55 14.83
N ALA A 284 17.00 -7.48 15.69
CA ALA A 284 18.15 -7.30 16.57
C ALA A 284 19.46 -6.97 15.83
N ASP A 285 19.59 -7.37 14.55
CA ASP A 285 20.76 -7.11 13.71
C ASP A 285 20.74 -5.76 12.97
N GLY A 286 19.68 -4.95 13.14
CA GLY A 286 19.53 -3.65 12.48
C GLY A 286 18.73 -3.66 11.16
N ARG A 287 18.18 -4.80 10.74
CA ARG A 287 17.29 -4.87 9.56
C ARG A 287 15.93 -4.26 9.81
N ILE A 288 15.50 -3.38 8.93
CA ILE A 288 14.17 -2.76 9.01
C ILE A 288 13.10 -3.65 8.39
N VAL A 289 12.17 -4.09 9.22
CA VAL A 289 10.97 -4.87 8.83
C VAL A 289 9.83 -3.93 8.45
N ASP A 290 9.64 -2.86 9.23
CA ASP A 290 8.63 -1.81 9.00
C ASP A 290 9.23 -0.41 9.16
N GLY A 291 8.78 0.49 8.30
CA GLY A 291 9.19 1.90 8.31
C GLY A 291 10.25 2.26 7.29
N ASN A 292 10.48 1.44 6.24
CA ASN A 292 11.43 1.72 5.17
C ASN A 292 11.32 3.15 4.59
N ARG A 293 10.09 3.66 4.38
CA ARG A 293 9.88 5.05 3.94
C ARG A 293 10.32 6.10 4.96
N ARG A 294 10.02 5.88 6.25
CA ARG A 294 10.40 6.77 7.36
C ARG A 294 11.92 6.78 7.53
N PHE A 295 12.54 5.62 7.50
CA PHE A 295 14.00 5.48 7.51
C PHE A 295 14.66 6.19 6.34
N THR A 296 14.13 6.03 5.11
CA THR A 296 14.60 6.78 3.92
C THR A 296 14.53 8.29 4.14
N CYS A 297 13.42 8.80 4.71
CA CYS A 297 13.29 10.22 5.01
C CYS A 297 14.32 10.69 6.05
N LEU A 298 14.50 9.93 7.14
CA LEU A 298 15.46 10.26 8.21
C LEU A 298 16.90 10.26 7.70
N ARG A 299 17.29 9.27 6.87
CA ARG A 299 18.61 9.25 6.22
C ARG A 299 18.85 10.47 5.34
N ARG A 300 17.81 10.93 4.62
CA ARG A 300 17.90 12.14 3.80
C ARG A 300 18.03 13.40 4.65
N ILE A 301 17.28 13.50 5.76
CA ILE A 301 17.37 14.63 6.71
C ILE A 301 18.76 14.65 7.39
N GLN A 302 19.33 13.49 7.72
CA GLN A 302 20.66 13.38 8.32
C GLN A 302 21.75 14.05 7.48
N ARG A 303 21.62 14.06 6.14
CA ARG A 303 22.60 14.71 5.25
C ARG A 303 22.69 16.22 5.47
N ASP A 304 21.61 16.81 5.97
CA ASP A 304 21.51 18.24 6.26
C ASP A 304 21.74 18.55 7.75
N SER A 305 22.06 17.54 8.58
CA SER A 305 22.27 17.65 10.04
C SER A 305 23.68 17.20 10.44
N ALA A 306 24.33 17.99 11.30
CA ALA A 306 25.61 17.62 11.91
C ALA A 306 25.45 16.63 13.08
N GLU A 307 24.29 16.63 13.74
CA GLU A 307 23.99 15.74 14.86
C GLU A 307 23.42 14.40 14.37
N PRO A 308 23.76 13.28 15.05
CA PRO A 308 23.16 11.98 14.76
C PRO A 308 21.64 12.00 14.95
N ILE A 309 20.94 11.53 13.92
CA ILE A 309 19.51 11.29 13.91
C ILE A 309 19.27 9.83 14.29
N TYR A 310 18.12 9.58 14.90
CA TYR A 310 17.70 8.28 15.36
C TYR A 310 16.40 7.87 14.70
N PHE A 311 16.21 6.57 14.52
CA PHE A 311 14.96 5.95 14.13
C PHE A 311 14.28 5.37 15.36
N GLU A 312 13.03 5.76 15.59
CA GLU A 312 12.22 5.20 16.66
C GLU A 312 11.66 3.85 16.22
N THR A 313 11.98 2.77 16.92
CA THR A 313 11.60 1.41 16.51
C THR A 313 11.47 0.46 17.68
N VAL A 314 10.60 -0.54 17.52
CA VAL A 314 10.70 -1.78 18.30
C VAL A 314 11.87 -2.60 17.76
N ILE A 315 12.59 -3.27 18.65
CA ILE A 315 13.63 -4.25 18.28
C ILE A 315 13.07 -5.65 18.54
N MET A 316 12.95 -6.45 17.49
CA MET A 316 12.51 -7.85 17.53
C MET A 316 13.72 -8.76 17.65
N ASP A 317 13.75 -9.60 18.67
CA ASP A 317 14.77 -10.63 18.82
C ASP A 317 14.46 -11.82 17.91
N MET A 318 14.89 -11.72 16.65
CA MET A 318 14.68 -12.74 15.62
C MET A 318 15.89 -12.78 14.69
N ASP A 319 16.24 -13.96 14.21
CA ASP A 319 17.32 -14.16 13.23
C ASP A 319 16.76 -14.27 11.81
N ILE A 320 17.26 -13.46 10.88
CA ILE A 320 16.77 -13.40 9.50
C ILE A 320 16.93 -14.72 8.71
N ARG A 321 17.81 -15.62 9.14
CA ARG A 321 18.08 -16.88 8.45
C ARG A 321 17.25 -18.02 9.02
N GLU A 322 17.17 -18.09 10.35
CA GLU A 322 16.48 -19.16 11.08
C GLU A 322 14.98 -18.86 11.22
N ASP A 323 14.61 -17.60 11.44
CA ASP A 323 13.23 -17.15 11.70
C ASP A 323 12.56 -16.57 10.44
N LYS A 324 12.98 -16.98 9.24
CA LYS A 324 12.47 -16.46 7.94
C LYS A 324 10.95 -16.44 7.86
N LYS A 325 10.31 -17.56 8.21
CA LYS A 325 8.86 -17.72 8.13
C LYS A 325 8.17 -16.76 9.08
N GLN A 326 8.70 -16.65 10.29
CA GLN A 326 8.20 -15.81 11.34
C GLN A 326 8.31 -14.32 10.98
N ILE A 327 9.48 -13.89 10.49
CA ILE A 327 9.72 -12.53 10.02
C ILE A 327 8.79 -12.20 8.86
N LYS A 328 8.59 -13.15 7.94
CA LYS A 328 7.66 -12.93 6.82
C LYS A 328 6.21 -12.77 7.27
N LEU A 329 5.78 -13.56 8.24
CA LEU A 329 4.44 -13.43 8.82
C LEU A 329 4.26 -12.09 9.56
N LEU A 330 5.32 -11.59 10.22
CA LEU A 330 5.35 -10.26 10.82
C LEU A 330 5.22 -9.17 9.76
N GLU A 331 5.97 -9.26 8.66
CA GLU A 331 5.86 -8.32 7.53
C GLU A 331 4.43 -8.25 6.98
N LEU A 332 3.82 -9.41 6.66
CA LEU A 332 2.45 -9.47 6.15
C LEU A 332 1.45 -8.90 7.16
N SER A 333 1.61 -9.23 8.44
CA SER A 333 0.71 -8.73 9.49
C SER A 333 0.76 -7.20 9.63
N ILE A 334 1.95 -6.60 9.51
CA ILE A 334 2.10 -5.14 9.54
C ILE A 334 1.51 -4.50 8.27
N GLN A 335 1.73 -5.11 7.10
CA GLN A 335 1.22 -4.59 5.84
C GLN A 335 -0.31 -4.61 5.74
N HIS A 336 -0.97 -5.55 6.42
CA HIS A 336 -2.42 -5.78 6.35
C HIS A 336 -3.18 -5.44 7.65
N GLY A 337 -2.48 -5.17 8.75
CA GLY A 337 -3.06 -5.03 10.10
C GLY A 337 -3.54 -3.63 10.48
N GLU A 338 -3.14 -2.59 9.75
CA GLU A 338 -3.69 -1.23 9.91
C GLU A 338 -4.67 -0.97 8.76
N GLU A 339 -5.83 -0.36 9.03
CA GLU A 339 -6.84 0.04 8.03
C GLU A 339 -6.35 1.14 7.07
N LYS A 340 -5.13 1.01 6.52
CA LYS A 340 -4.56 1.83 5.47
C LYS A 340 -4.32 0.96 4.26
N LYS A 341 -5.13 1.15 3.22
CA LYS A 341 -4.80 0.71 1.86
C LYS A 341 -3.64 1.57 1.37
N VAL A 342 -2.41 1.08 1.51
CA VAL A 342 -1.23 1.71 0.90
C VAL A 342 -1.33 1.56 -0.62
N ASP A 343 -0.85 2.56 -1.36
CA ASP A 343 -0.62 2.57 -2.83
C ASP A 343 0.26 1.40 -3.29
N TYR A 344 -0.21 0.16 -3.18
CA TYR A 344 0.49 -1.01 -3.71
C TYR A 344 0.29 -1.05 -5.21
N ASP A 345 1.40 -1.19 -5.94
CA ASP A 345 1.33 -1.77 -7.26
C ASP A 345 0.89 -3.24 -7.10
N LEU A 346 -0.27 -3.57 -7.64
CA LEU A 346 -0.88 -4.91 -7.55
C LEU A 346 0.07 -6.00 -8.05
N ILE A 347 1.01 -5.66 -8.93
CA ILE A 347 2.01 -6.60 -9.45
C ILE A 347 3.01 -6.99 -8.38
N ASP A 348 3.60 -6.04 -7.66
CA ASP A 348 4.60 -6.34 -6.62
C ASP A 348 4.02 -7.19 -5.51
N TYR A 349 2.82 -6.83 -5.07
CA TYR A 349 2.10 -7.59 -4.06
C TYR A 349 1.87 -9.03 -4.52
N SER A 350 1.48 -9.21 -5.78
CA SER A 350 1.21 -10.52 -6.35
C SER A 350 2.46 -11.37 -6.55
N VAL A 351 3.55 -10.75 -7.00
CA VAL A 351 4.85 -11.39 -7.14
C VAL A 351 5.39 -11.82 -5.77
N GLY A 352 5.23 -10.99 -4.73
CA GLY A 352 5.53 -11.35 -3.35
C GLY A 352 4.77 -12.60 -2.91
N THR A 353 3.44 -12.61 -3.08
CA THR A 353 2.60 -13.79 -2.79
C THR A 353 3.09 -15.06 -3.51
N TYR A 354 3.39 -14.95 -4.81
CA TYR A 354 3.89 -16.07 -5.61
C TYR A 354 5.24 -16.59 -5.12
N ARG A 355 6.16 -15.68 -4.81
CA ARG A 355 7.49 -16.03 -4.30
C ARG A 355 7.41 -16.75 -2.96
N ASP A 356 6.59 -16.26 -2.05
CA ASP A 356 6.46 -16.81 -0.70
C ASP A 356 5.85 -18.21 -0.67
N ILE A 357 4.89 -18.47 -1.58
CA ILE A 357 4.12 -19.72 -1.59
C ILE A 357 4.71 -20.74 -2.57
N VAL A 358 5.07 -20.31 -3.79
CA VAL A 358 5.44 -21.21 -4.88
C VAL A 358 6.96 -21.38 -4.99
N GLN A 359 7.71 -20.27 -5.08
CA GLN A 359 9.17 -20.34 -5.30
C GLN A 359 9.91 -20.79 -4.04
N THR A 360 9.69 -20.10 -2.92
CA THR A 360 10.40 -20.37 -1.65
C THR A 360 9.70 -21.42 -0.81
N ARG A 361 8.38 -21.61 -1.01
CA ARG A 361 7.51 -22.48 -0.20
C ARG A 361 7.59 -22.18 1.30
N LEU A 362 7.83 -20.90 1.63
CA LEU A 362 7.95 -20.43 2.99
C LEU A 362 6.60 -20.47 3.72
N LEU A 363 5.52 -20.22 2.98
CA LEU A 363 4.14 -20.18 3.47
C LEU A 363 3.25 -21.10 2.64
N THR A 364 2.22 -21.67 3.27
CA THR A 364 1.12 -22.29 2.52
C THR A 364 0.10 -21.23 2.08
N VAL A 365 -0.77 -21.60 1.13
CA VAL A 365 -1.87 -20.72 0.68
C VAL A 365 -2.79 -20.36 1.85
N GLU A 366 -3.08 -21.32 2.72
CA GLU A 366 -3.97 -21.15 3.88
C GLU A 366 -3.34 -20.25 4.93
N GLU A 367 -2.05 -20.40 5.20
CA GLU A 367 -1.31 -19.55 6.13
C GLU A 367 -1.26 -18.10 5.63
N TYR A 368 -1.00 -17.89 4.34
CA TYR A 368 -0.98 -16.56 3.74
C TYR A 368 -2.37 -15.91 3.81
N ALA A 369 -3.41 -16.61 3.33
CA ALA A 369 -4.79 -16.11 3.30
C ALA A 369 -5.30 -15.69 4.70
N SER A 370 -5.03 -16.51 5.71
CA SER A 370 -5.42 -16.21 7.10
C SER A 370 -4.75 -14.96 7.65
N ARG A 371 -3.55 -14.62 7.18
CA ARG A 371 -2.74 -13.51 7.72
C ARG A 371 -2.96 -12.19 7.01
N THR A 372 -3.31 -12.26 5.73
CA THR A 372 -3.69 -11.08 4.95
C THR A 372 -5.19 -10.77 5.03
N ASN A 373 -5.96 -11.58 5.77
CA ASN A 373 -7.42 -11.52 5.86
C ASN A 373 -8.09 -11.62 4.48
N GLU A 374 -7.59 -12.53 3.65
CA GLU A 374 -8.06 -12.77 2.29
C GLU A 374 -8.66 -14.17 2.12
N SER A 375 -9.44 -14.37 1.08
CA SER A 375 -9.94 -15.71 0.77
C SER A 375 -8.86 -16.57 0.11
N VAL A 376 -8.84 -17.87 0.43
CA VAL A 376 -7.96 -18.86 -0.22
C VAL A 376 -8.15 -18.84 -1.75
N ALA A 377 -9.37 -18.58 -2.23
CA ALA A 377 -9.68 -18.49 -3.65
C ALA A 377 -8.97 -17.29 -4.32
N ASP A 378 -8.94 -16.13 -3.66
CA ASP A 378 -8.28 -14.94 -4.18
C ASP A 378 -6.76 -15.10 -4.22
N VAL A 379 -6.16 -15.71 -3.19
CA VAL A 379 -4.72 -16.02 -3.16
C VAL A 379 -4.35 -16.99 -4.29
N LYS A 380 -5.13 -18.07 -4.49
CA LYS A 380 -4.91 -19.03 -5.60
C LYS A 380 -5.03 -18.37 -6.96
N LYS A 381 -6.04 -17.53 -7.15
CA LYS A 381 -6.24 -16.79 -8.40
C LYS A 381 -5.07 -15.85 -8.67
N ARG A 382 -4.53 -15.20 -7.64
CA ARG A 382 -3.34 -14.33 -7.77
C ARG A 382 -2.11 -15.11 -8.21
N ILE A 383 -1.88 -16.28 -7.60
CA ILE A 383 -0.78 -17.19 -7.98
C ILE A 383 -0.92 -17.59 -9.46
N GLU A 384 -2.12 -18.02 -9.88
CA GLU A 384 -2.41 -18.42 -11.27
C GLU A 384 -2.08 -17.28 -12.27
N ILE A 385 -2.35 -16.02 -11.91
CA ILE A 385 -2.02 -14.86 -12.74
C ILE A 385 -0.50 -14.66 -12.83
N VAL A 386 0.22 -14.77 -11.71
CA VAL A 386 1.68 -14.57 -11.68
C VAL A 386 2.42 -15.71 -12.38
N GLU A 387 1.89 -16.92 -12.37
CA GLU A 387 2.41 -18.03 -13.18
C GLU A 387 2.39 -17.67 -14.67
N VAL A 388 1.26 -17.15 -15.16
CA VAL A 388 1.15 -16.68 -16.56
C VAL A 388 2.09 -15.50 -16.84
N ILE A 389 2.25 -14.57 -15.90
CA ILE A 389 3.26 -13.49 -16.03
C ILE A 389 4.67 -14.07 -16.14
N SER A 390 4.99 -15.07 -15.32
CA SER A 390 6.32 -15.69 -15.30
C SER A 390 6.60 -16.45 -16.59
N GLU A 391 5.59 -17.13 -17.13
CA GLU A 391 5.65 -17.76 -18.46
C GLU A 391 5.83 -16.73 -19.58
N PHE A 392 5.13 -15.60 -19.53
CA PHE A 392 5.32 -14.50 -20.48
C PHE A 392 6.74 -13.95 -20.43
N LEU A 393 7.26 -13.69 -19.22
CA LEU A 393 8.61 -13.19 -19.02
C LEU A 393 9.67 -14.17 -19.55
N ALA A 394 9.49 -15.46 -19.31
CA ALA A 394 10.33 -16.50 -19.91
C ALA A 394 10.20 -16.54 -21.44
N TYR A 395 8.98 -16.39 -21.97
CA TYR A 395 8.70 -16.36 -23.42
C TYR A 395 9.46 -15.24 -24.14
N ILE A 396 9.62 -14.08 -23.50
CA ILE A 396 10.34 -12.93 -24.05
C ILE A 396 11.82 -12.86 -23.64
N LYS A 397 12.37 -13.92 -23.03
CA LYS A 397 13.75 -14.00 -22.50
C LYS A 397 14.11 -13.02 -21.37
N LEU A 398 13.12 -12.55 -20.62
CA LEU A 398 13.31 -11.69 -19.45
C LEU A 398 12.81 -12.37 -18.16
N PRO A 399 13.23 -13.61 -17.85
CA PRO A 399 12.72 -14.35 -16.70
C PRO A 399 12.94 -13.57 -15.40
N GLU A 400 11.94 -13.62 -14.51
CA GLU A 400 11.93 -12.96 -13.20
C GLU A 400 12.04 -11.42 -13.22
N GLN A 401 12.10 -10.79 -14.39
CA GLN A 401 12.11 -9.33 -14.54
C GLN A 401 10.69 -8.74 -14.41
N TYR A 402 10.08 -8.88 -13.24
CA TYR A 402 8.70 -8.46 -12.98
C TYR A 402 8.47 -6.94 -13.10
N HIS A 403 9.52 -6.13 -13.08
CA HIS A 403 9.44 -4.71 -13.42
C HIS A 403 8.96 -4.48 -14.86
N VAL A 404 9.35 -5.34 -15.82
CA VAL A 404 8.85 -5.31 -17.20
C VAL A 404 7.35 -5.60 -17.24
N ALA A 405 6.88 -6.59 -16.47
CA ALA A 405 5.46 -6.91 -16.36
C ALA A 405 4.63 -5.73 -15.81
N ARG A 406 5.22 -4.93 -14.92
CA ARG A 406 4.65 -3.68 -14.39
C ARG A 406 4.47 -2.63 -15.48
N GLU A 407 5.52 -2.37 -16.24
CA GLU A 407 5.50 -1.38 -17.30
C GLU A 407 4.53 -1.71 -18.44
N TYR A 408 4.20 -2.99 -18.63
CA TYR A 408 3.16 -3.46 -19.54
C TYR A 408 1.77 -3.60 -18.90
N GLN A 409 1.64 -3.39 -17.58
CA GLN A 409 0.39 -3.56 -16.83
C GLN A 409 -0.25 -4.95 -16.99
N LEU A 410 0.57 -6.01 -17.03
CA LEU A 410 0.13 -7.37 -17.40
C LEU A 410 -0.84 -8.03 -16.42
N PHE A 411 -0.84 -7.61 -15.15
CA PHE A 411 -1.69 -8.25 -14.14
C PHE A 411 -3.18 -8.14 -14.47
N ALA A 412 -3.66 -6.94 -14.77
CA ALA A 412 -5.06 -6.73 -15.14
C ALA A 412 -5.43 -7.48 -16.43
N LEU A 413 -4.50 -7.53 -17.38
CA LEU A 413 -4.68 -8.23 -18.64
C LEU A 413 -4.87 -9.75 -18.44
N PHE A 414 -3.93 -10.39 -17.75
CA PHE A 414 -3.98 -11.84 -17.55
C PHE A 414 -5.03 -12.25 -16.52
N GLN A 415 -5.41 -11.36 -15.60
CA GLN A 415 -6.58 -11.55 -14.74
C GLN A 415 -7.87 -11.75 -15.56
N GLU A 416 -8.08 -10.97 -16.61
CA GLU A 416 -9.24 -11.15 -17.51
C GLU A 416 -9.16 -12.47 -18.31
N MET A 417 -7.93 -12.93 -18.60
CA MET A 417 -7.65 -14.14 -19.36
C MET A 417 -7.87 -15.44 -18.56
N ILE A 418 -7.85 -15.42 -17.23
CA ILE A 418 -8.13 -16.60 -16.40
C ILE A 418 -9.50 -17.21 -16.71
N SER A 419 -10.52 -16.38 -16.93
CA SER A 419 -11.88 -16.86 -17.23
C SER A 419 -12.00 -17.65 -18.54
N PRO A 420 -11.47 -17.18 -19.69
CA PRO A 420 -11.45 -17.98 -20.91
C PRO A 420 -10.55 -19.21 -20.82
N LEU A 421 -9.39 -19.16 -20.14
CA LEU A 421 -8.51 -20.32 -19.97
C LEU A 421 -9.22 -21.51 -19.32
N LYS A 422 -10.11 -21.27 -18.34
CA LYS A 422 -10.88 -22.32 -17.65
C LYS A 422 -11.88 -23.07 -18.55
N LYS A 423 -12.13 -22.59 -19.76
CA LYS A 423 -13.07 -23.21 -20.72
C LYS A 423 -12.39 -24.04 -21.81
N LEU A 424 -11.07 -24.08 -21.81
CA LEU A 424 -10.24 -24.69 -22.84
C LEU A 424 -9.54 -25.93 -22.28
N ASP A 425 -9.17 -26.87 -23.14
CA ASP A 425 -8.28 -27.98 -22.77
C ASP A 425 -6.82 -27.50 -22.61
N GLU A 426 -5.92 -28.36 -22.11
CA GLU A 426 -4.52 -27.97 -21.87
C GLU A 426 -3.77 -27.53 -23.14
N GLY A 427 -4.06 -28.15 -24.30
CA GLY A 427 -3.43 -27.76 -25.55
C GLY A 427 -3.92 -26.39 -26.03
N GLU A 428 -5.22 -26.14 -25.91
CA GLU A 428 -5.87 -24.88 -26.26
C GLU A 428 -5.49 -23.74 -25.31
N LYS A 429 -5.30 -24.02 -24.01
CA LYS A 429 -4.78 -23.05 -23.04
C LYS A 429 -3.41 -22.53 -23.45
N GLU A 430 -2.51 -23.43 -23.84
CA GLU A 430 -1.17 -23.05 -24.29
C GLU A 430 -1.22 -22.18 -25.56
N LYS A 431 -2.12 -22.52 -26.51
CA LYS A 431 -2.35 -21.68 -27.69
C LYS A 431 -2.86 -20.29 -27.31
N LEU A 432 -3.83 -20.19 -26.40
CA LEU A 432 -4.37 -18.90 -25.94
C LEU A 432 -3.28 -18.05 -25.28
N LYS A 433 -2.45 -18.65 -24.41
CA LYS A 433 -1.33 -17.94 -23.76
C LYS A 433 -0.37 -17.37 -24.81
N LYS A 434 0.07 -18.17 -25.78
CA LYS A 434 0.95 -17.71 -26.88
C LYS A 434 0.31 -16.59 -27.70
N ILE A 435 -0.97 -16.70 -28.04
CA ILE A 435 -1.73 -15.66 -28.75
C ILE A 435 -1.71 -14.35 -27.94
N ALA A 436 -1.95 -14.42 -26.63
CA ALA A 436 -1.91 -13.27 -25.77
C ALA A 436 -0.50 -12.67 -25.65
N PHE A 437 0.53 -13.50 -25.48
CA PHE A 437 1.92 -13.06 -25.39
C PHE A 437 2.35 -12.35 -26.67
N ASN A 438 2.02 -12.90 -27.84
CA ASN A 438 2.31 -12.30 -29.13
C ASN A 438 1.61 -10.94 -29.30
N ASN A 439 0.35 -10.82 -28.88
CA ASN A 439 -0.36 -9.54 -28.97
C ASN A 439 0.23 -8.48 -28.04
N VAL A 440 0.74 -8.87 -26.87
CA VAL A 440 1.46 -7.98 -25.95
C VAL A 440 2.78 -7.53 -26.58
N VAL A 441 3.61 -8.48 -27.04
CA VAL A 441 4.92 -8.22 -27.66
C VAL A 441 4.76 -7.33 -28.88
N MET A 442 3.90 -7.71 -29.82
CA MET A 442 3.76 -7.02 -31.11
C MET A 442 2.92 -5.75 -31.02
N LYS A 443 2.23 -5.52 -29.90
CA LYS A 443 1.23 -4.44 -29.73
C LYS A 443 0.19 -4.41 -30.87
N ALA A 444 -0.13 -5.58 -31.42
CA ALA A 444 -0.98 -5.71 -32.61
C ALA A 444 -2.39 -5.13 -32.37
N ILE A 445 -2.95 -5.33 -31.17
CA ILE A 445 -4.18 -4.68 -30.73
C ILE A 445 -3.87 -3.82 -29.51
N PRO A 446 -3.86 -2.48 -29.64
CA PRO A 446 -3.48 -1.57 -28.56
C PRO A 446 -4.33 -1.70 -27.30
N ASP A 447 -5.64 -1.92 -27.45
CA ASP A 447 -6.53 -2.19 -26.32
C ASP A 447 -6.49 -3.68 -25.95
N GLN A 448 -5.51 -4.01 -25.10
CA GLN A 448 -5.25 -5.38 -24.64
C GLN A 448 -6.45 -5.99 -23.90
N ARG A 449 -7.23 -5.18 -23.15
CA ARG A 449 -8.45 -5.66 -22.47
C ARG A 449 -9.56 -5.97 -23.46
N LYS A 450 -9.76 -5.11 -24.48
CA LYS A 450 -10.68 -5.42 -25.58
C LYS A 450 -10.27 -6.71 -26.29
N PHE A 451 -8.99 -6.89 -26.58
CA PHE A 451 -8.48 -8.11 -27.20
C PHE A 451 -8.86 -9.39 -26.43
N ILE A 452 -8.64 -9.42 -25.11
CA ILE A 452 -9.04 -10.59 -24.28
C ILE A 452 -10.56 -10.76 -24.25
N ARG A 453 -11.34 -9.67 -24.21
CA ARG A 453 -12.81 -9.74 -24.29
C ARG A 453 -13.31 -10.30 -25.63
N ASP A 454 -12.66 -9.94 -26.72
CA ASP A 454 -12.98 -10.41 -28.08
C ASP A 454 -12.69 -11.92 -28.20
N ILE A 455 -11.54 -12.38 -27.71
CA ILE A 455 -11.22 -13.83 -27.63
C ILE A 455 -12.22 -14.57 -26.75
N LYS A 456 -12.56 -14.02 -25.58
CA LYS A 456 -13.58 -14.61 -24.71
C LYS A 456 -14.93 -14.75 -25.43
N GLY A 457 -15.27 -13.80 -26.30
CA GLY A 457 -16.43 -13.88 -27.19
C GLY A 457 -16.33 -15.03 -28.18
N LEU A 458 -15.21 -15.16 -28.88
CA LEU A 458 -14.96 -16.28 -29.82
C LEU A 458 -15.06 -17.64 -29.14
N ILE A 459 -14.46 -17.80 -27.96
CA ILE A 459 -14.51 -19.04 -27.17
C ILE A 459 -15.95 -19.34 -26.75
N LYS A 460 -16.66 -18.35 -26.21
CA LYS A 460 -18.06 -18.51 -25.79
C LYS A 460 -18.95 -18.99 -26.94
N ASN A 461 -18.68 -18.53 -28.17
CA ASN A 461 -19.48 -18.83 -29.34
C ASN A 461 -18.98 -20.07 -30.11
N GLY A 462 -17.90 -20.72 -29.67
CA GLY A 462 -17.32 -21.89 -30.34
C GLY A 462 -16.67 -21.57 -31.70
N THR A 463 -16.33 -20.30 -31.97
CA THR A 463 -15.81 -19.85 -33.27
C THR A 463 -14.30 -19.54 -33.26
N TYR A 464 -13.60 -19.96 -32.20
CA TYR A 464 -12.20 -19.64 -31.96
C TYR A 464 -11.21 -20.59 -32.64
N ILE A 465 -11.59 -21.82 -33.00
CA ILE A 465 -10.68 -22.87 -33.51
C ILE A 465 -9.88 -22.37 -34.72
N SER A 466 -10.59 -21.91 -35.77
CA SER A 466 -9.92 -21.38 -36.98
C SER A 466 -9.03 -20.17 -36.69
N TYR A 467 -9.37 -19.36 -35.68
CA TYR A 467 -8.54 -18.24 -35.27
C TYR A 467 -7.26 -18.72 -34.58
N PHE A 468 -7.35 -19.73 -33.71
CA PHE A 468 -6.17 -20.29 -33.03
C PHE A 468 -5.21 -20.93 -34.03
N GLU A 469 -5.73 -21.64 -35.03
CA GLU A 469 -4.94 -22.21 -36.13
C GLU A 469 -4.25 -21.12 -36.97
N ASP A 470 -4.98 -20.07 -37.36
CA ASP A 470 -4.42 -18.94 -38.11
C ASP A 470 -3.28 -18.25 -37.34
N GLN A 471 -3.40 -18.14 -36.01
CA GLN A 471 -2.41 -17.51 -35.15
C GLN A 471 -1.14 -18.36 -34.94
N GLU A 472 -1.23 -19.69 -35.08
CA GLU A 472 -0.12 -20.61 -34.82
C GLU A 472 1.07 -20.36 -35.75
N ARG A 473 0.80 -20.04 -37.02
CA ARG A 473 1.82 -19.65 -38.00
C ARG A 473 2.62 -18.43 -37.56
N TRP A 474 1.92 -17.38 -37.11
CA TRP A 474 2.56 -16.14 -36.66
C TRP A 474 3.30 -16.33 -35.35
N ALA A 475 2.75 -17.15 -34.45
CA ALA A 475 3.39 -17.49 -33.20
C ALA A 475 4.75 -18.18 -33.41
N SER A 476 4.84 -19.11 -34.36
CA SER A 476 6.12 -19.73 -34.73
C SER A 476 7.14 -18.71 -35.25
N MET A 477 6.72 -17.82 -36.15
CA MET A 477 7.60 -16.77 -36.71
C MET A 477 8.10 -15.80 -35.63
N ILE A 478 7.22 -15.35 -34.74
CA ILE A 478 7.59 -14.45 -33.63
C ILE A 478 8.58 -15.16 -32.71
N HIS A 479 8.30 -16.41 -32.35
CA HIS A 479 9.17 -17.17 -31.46
C HIS A 479 10.58 -17.36 -32.03
N GLU A 480 10.70 -17.69 -33.32
CA GLU A 480 12.01 -17.79 -34.00
C GLU A 480 12.76 -16.46 -34.01
N ARG A 481 12.07 -15.35 -34.30
CA ARG A 481 12.70 -14.02 -34.33
C ARG A 481 13.14 -13.58 -32.92
N ILE A 482 12.30 -13.78 -31.89
CA ILE A 482 12.65 -13.55 -30.48
C ILE A 482 13.84 -14.41 -30.07
N ALA A 483 13.88 -15.68 -30.49
CA ALA A 483 14.98 -16.60 -30.20
C ALA A 483 16.33 -16.10 -30.76
N SER A 484 16.32 -15.36 -31.86
CA SER A 484 17.52 -14.74 -32.44
C SER A 484 17.86 -13.34 -31.90
N ALA A 485 16.91 -12.66 -31.25
CA ALA A 485 17.11 -11.32 -30.73
C ALA A 485 17.87 -11.32 -29.38
N ASP A 486 18.72 -10.31 -29.19
CA ASP A 486 19.31 -9.95 -27.89
C ASP A 486 18.33 -9.02 -27.19
N ILE A 487 17.57 -9.57 -26.24
CA ILE A 487 16.53 -8.85 -25.50
C ILE A 487 17.00 -8.75 -24.05
N ARG A 488 17.16 -7.53 -23.57
CA ARG A 488 17.60 -7.23 -22.20
C ARG A 488 16.64 -6.32 -21.45
N SER A 489 15.81 -5.57 -22.16
CA SER A 489 14.82 -4.69 -21.56
C SER A 489 13.50 -4.65 -22.33
N LYS A 490 12.54 -3.88 -21.81
CA LYS A 490 11.30 -3.56 -22.50
C LYS A 490 11.55 -2.82 -23.82
N GLU A 491 12.50 -1.89 -23.85
CA GLU A 491 12.84 -1.10 -25.03
C GLU A 491 13.26 -1.99 -26.20
N ASP A 492 13.98 -3.09 -25.92
CA ASP A 492 14.36 -4.07 -26.94
C ASP A 492 13.12 -4.78 -27.53
N ILE A 493 12.12 -5.09 -26.70
CA ILE A 493 10.84 -5.66 -27.16
C ILE A 493 10.06 -4.63 -27.98
N ASP A 494 10.02 -3.37 -27.55
CA ASP A 494 9.34 -2.31 -28.28
C ASP A 494 10.00 -2.04 -29.65
N LYS A 495 11.33 -2.11 -29.70
CA LYS A 495 12.10 -2.06 -30.94
C LYS A 495 11.81 -3.27 -31.82
N PHE A 496 11.82 -4.48 -31.25
CA PHE A 496 11.45 -5.71 -31.95
C PHE A 496 10.06 -5.58 -32.58
N ALA A 497 9.06 -5.12 -31.83
CA ALA A 497 7.71 -4.93 -32.35
C ALA A 497 7.67 -3.95 -33.54
N SER A 498 8.46 -2.86 -33.45
CA SER A 498 8.54 -1.84 -34.49
C SER A 498 9.21 -2.34 -35.78
N GLU A 499 10.26 -3.18 -35.65
CA GLU A 499 10.97 -3.79 -36.78
C GLU A 499 10.16 -4.90 -37.48
N ASN A 500 9.17 -5.47 -36.78
CA ASN A 500 8.35 -6.59 -37.24
C ASN A 500 6.87 -6.19 -37.43
N LYS A 501 6.62 -4.93 -37.78
CA LYS A 501 5.26 -4.36 -37.88
C LYS A 501 4.35 -5.12 -38.86
N ASP A 502 4.91 -5.71 -39.91
CA ASP A 502 4.19 -6.56 -40.87
C ASP A 502 3.46 -7.73 -40.18
N ILE A 503 4.10 -8.34 -39.18
CA ILE A 503 3.48 -9.40 -38.38
C ILE A 503 2.36 -8.82 -37.51
N ALA A 504 2.57 -7.65 -36.90
CA ALA A 504 1.56 -7.02 -36.06
C ALA A 504 0.28 -6.68 -36.85
N ASP A 505 0.42 -6.12 -38.05
CA ASP A 505 -0.69 -5.80 -38.94
C ASP A 505 -1.49 -7.07 -39.32
N GLU A 506 -0.79 -8.18 -39.56
CA GLU A 506 -1.43 -9.44 -39.94
C GLU A 506 -2.10 -10.16 -38.75
N LEU A 507 -1.52 -10.07 -37.54
CA LEU A 507 -2.17 -10.52 -36.30
C LEU A 507 -3.49 -9.76 -36.09
N GLN A 508 -3.49 -8.44 -36.27
CA GLN A 508 -4.69 -7.62 -36.16
C GLN A 508 -5.73 -8.01 -37.22
N ALA A 509 -5.32 -8.10 -38.50
CA ALA A 509 -6.21 -8.50 -39.59
C ALA A 509 -6.82 -9.89 -39.38
N SER A 510 -6.04 -10.83 -38.83
CA SER A 510 -6.51 -12.16 -38.45
C SER A 510 -7.62 -12.11 -37.40
N MET A 511 -7.49 -11.27 -36.37
CA MET A 511 -8.53 -11.08 -35.36
C MET A 511 -9.81 -10.47 -35.98
N GLU A 512 -9.67 -9.46 -36.83
CA GLU A 512 -10.82 -8.81 -37.50
C GLU A 512 -11.59 -9.81 -38.37
N ARG A 513 -10.88 -10.65 -39.14
CA ARG A 513 -11.50 -11.72 -39.94
C ARG A 513 -12.24 -12.73 -39.06
N ALA A 514 -11.64 -13.13 -37.93
CA ALA A 514 -12.27 -14.06 -37.00
C ALA A 514 -13.55 -13.49 -36.37
N LEU A 515 -13.54 -12.21 -35.96
CA LEU A 515 -14.71 -11.53 -35.42
C LEU A 515 -15.83 -11.38 -36.44
N LEU A 516 -15.49 -11.04 -37.70
CA LEU A 516 -16.46 -10.98 -38.79
C LEU A 516 -17.09 -12.35 -39.07
N ARG A 517 -16.28 -13.41 -39.19
CA ARG A 517 -16.76 -14.78 -39.37
C ARG A 517 -17.67 -15.21 -38.23
N SER A 518 -17.27 -14.94 -36.99
CA SER A 518 -18.05 -15.23 -35.78
C SER A 518 -19.42 -14.53 -35.81
N ARG A 519 -19.43 -13.23 -36.13
CA ARG A 519 -20.68 -12.46 -36.25
C ARG A 519 -21.58 -13.02 -37.35
N SER A 520 -21.03 -13.34 -38.52
CA SER A 520 -21.79 -13.95 -39.61
C SER A 520 -22.40 -15.30 -39.22
N GLN A 521 -21.64 -16.15 -38.51
CA GLN A 521 -22.14 -17.44 -38.04
C GLN A 521 -23.27 -17.29 -37.01
N LEU A 522 -23.12 -16.36 -36.06
CA LEU A 522 -24.16 -16.07 -35.07
C LEU A 522 -25.45 -15.58 -35.72
N LEU A 523 -25.36 -14.69 -36.72
CA LEU A 523 -26.52 -14.22 -37.46
C LEU A 523 -27.22 -15.35 -38.22
N LYS A 524 -26.45 -16.28 -38.81
CA LYS A 524 -27.00 -17.47 -39.48
C LYS A 524 -27.69 -18.42 -38.50
N ASN A 525 -27.17 -18.56 -37.28
CA ASN A 525 -27.71 -19.47 -36.27
C ASN A 525 -28.93 -18.88 -35.52
N LYS A 526 -29.10 -17.54 -35.55
CA LYS A 526 -30.13 -16.83 -34.78
C LYS A 526 -31.56 -17.32 -35.03
N PRO A 527 -32.01 -17.56 -36.28
CA PRO A 527 -33.37 -18.04 -36.53
C PRO A 527 -33.64 -19.40 -35.86
N ALA A 528 -32.71 -20.35 -35.96
CA ALA A 528 -32.83 -21.66 -35.33
C ALA A 528 -32.86 -21.56 -33.80
N GLU A 529 -31.97 -20.75 -33.21
CA GLU A 529 -31.94 -20.50 -31.75
C GLU A 529 -33.27 -19.96 -31.25
N ASN A 530 -33.87 -18.99 -31.97
CA ASN A 530 -35.15 -18.40 -31.60
C ASN A 530 -36.28 -19.43 -31.64
N VAL A 531 -36.34 -20.26 -32.70
CA VAL A 531 -37.36 -21.34 -32.80
C VAL A 531 -37.20 -22.34 -31.66
N SER A 532 -35.98 -22.78 -31.34
CA SER A 532 -35.74 -23.69 -30.21
C SER A 532 -36.18 -23.11 -28.86
N LYS A 533 -35.95 -21.80 -28.63
CA LYS A 533 -36.44 -21.12 -27.42
C LYS A 533 -37.95 -21.06 -27.35
N SER A 534 -38.62 -20.76 -28.47
CA SER A 534 -40.08 -20.79 -28.54
C SER A 534 -40.63 -22.18 -28.23
N ILE A 535 -39.99 -23.25 -28.73
CA ILE A 535 -40.39 -24.63 -28.40
C ILE A 535 -40.28 -24.89 -26.89
N MET A 536 -39.17 -24.50 -26.25
CA MET A 536 -39.00 -24.70 -24.80
C MET A 536 -40.07 -23.97 -23.99
N LEU A 537 -40.38 -22.71 -24.33
CA LEU A 537 -41.45 -21.96 -23.68
C LEU A 537 -42.83 -22.63 -23.86
N MET A 538 -43.10 -23.19 -25.04
CA MET A 538 -44.33 -23.94 -25.27
C MET A 538 -44.40 -25.24 -24.47
N MET A 539 -43.26 -25.88 -24.17
CA MET A 539 -43.22 -27.06 -23.30
C MET A 539 -43.49 -26.76 -21.83
N GLU A 540 -43.33 -25.51 -21.38
CA GLU A 540 -43.62 -25.09 -20.00
C GLU A 540 -45.13 -24.87 -19.74
N VAL A 541 -45.96 -24.88 -20.78
CA VAL A 541 -47.40 -24.68 -20.66
C VAL A 541 -48.08 -25.88 -20.02
N ASP A 542 -48.62 -25.71 -18.80
CA ASP A 542 -49.38 -26.75 -18.10
C ASP A 542 -50.83 -26.82 -18.60
N SER A 543 -51.08 -27.75 -19.52
CA SER A 543 -52.40 -27.96 -20.13
C SER A 543 -53.51 -28.30 -19.13
N ARG A 544 -53.19 -28.71 -17.90
CA ARG A 544 -54.20 -28.99 -16.85
C ARG A 544 -54.89 -27.71 -16.38
N LEU A 545 -54.25 -26.56 -16.53
CA LEU A 545 -54.81 -25.27 -16.15
C LEU A 545 -55.90 -24.78 -17.12
N PHE A 546 -55.92 -25.31 -18.36
CA PHE A 546 -56.92 -24.93 -19.36
C PHE A 546 -58.35 -25.22 -18.89
N ASN A 547 -58.56 -26.28 -18.10
CA ASN A 547 -59.87 -26.62 -17.55
C ASN A 547 -60.38 -25.62 -16.50
N LYS A 548 -59.48 -24.80 -15.94
CA LYS A 548 -59.78 -23.79 -14.92
C LYS A 548 -60.00 -22.39 -15.49
N MET A 549 -59.73 -22.20 -16.78
CA MET A 549 -59.91 -20.92 -17.48
C MET A 549 -61.38 -20.72 -17.86
N ASP A 550 -61.84 -19.46 -17.85
CA ASP A 550 -63.16 -19.08 -18.34
C ASP A 550 -63.25 -19.07 -19.88
N ALA A 551 -64.42 -18.70 -20.43
CA ALA A 551 -64.65 -18.73 -21.87
C ALA A 551 -63.81 -17.68 -22.63
N ASP A 552 -63.68 -16.47 -22.08
CA ASP A 552 -62.96 -15.37 -22.71
C ASP A 552 -61.45 -15.63 -22.66
N GLU A 553 -60.94 -16.15 -21.54
CA GLU A 553 -59.55 -16.57 -21.38
C GLU A 553 -59.17 -17.69 -22.35
N LYS A 554 -60.06 -18.66 -22.58
CA LYS A 554 -59.85 -19.75 -23.56
C LYS A 554 -59.85 -19.24 -25.00
N GLU A 555 -60.77 -18.35 -25.33
CA GLU A 555 -60.85 -17.75 -26.67
C GLU A 555 -59.58 -16.95 -26.99
N ASN A 556 -59.10 -16.16 -26.04
CA ASN A 556 -57.85 -15.41 -26.17
C ASN A 556 -56.63 -16.34 -26.36
N LEU A 557 -56.50 -17.39 -25.53
CA LEU A 557 -55.40 -18.36 -25.68
C LEU A 557 -55.46 -19.10 -27.02
N MET A 558 -56.66 -19.47 -27.50
CA MET A 558 -56.83 -20.10 -28.80
C MET A 558 -56.37 -19.18 -29.94
N ALA A 559 -56.74 -17.89 -29.88
CA ALA A 559 -56.33 -16.90 -30.87
C ALA A 559 -54.79 -16.71 -30.91
N GLU A 560 -54.12 -16.72 -29.75
CA GLU A 560 -52.66 -16.65 -29.67
C GLU A 560 -51.97 -17.90 -30.26
N LEU A 561 -52.53 -19.09 -30.03
CA LEU A 561 -52.04 -20.35 -30.62
C LEU A 561 -52.21 -20.39 -32.14
N ASP A 562 -53.34 -19.90 -32.65
CA ASP A 562 -53.60 -19.80 -34.09
C ASP A 562 -52.64 -18.83 -34.77
N GLU A 563 -52.36 -17.67 -34.14
CA GLU A 563 -51.37 -16.72 -34.65
C GLU A 563 -49.96 -17.33 -34.65
N MET A 564 -49.60 -18.07 -33.61
CA MET A 564 -48.33 -18.80 -33.56
C MET A 564 -48.21 -19.82 -34.70
N SER A 565 -49.27 -20.59 -34.95
CA SER A 565 -49.34 -21.55 -36.07
C SER A 565 -49.13 -20.85 -37.42
N ARG A 566 -49.79 -19.70 -37.63
CA ARG A 566 -49.64 -18.87 -38.84
C ARG A 566 -48.21 -18.39 -39.04
N ILE A 567 -47.54 -17.93 -37.97
CA ILE A 567 -46.14 -17.51 -38.01
C ILE A 567 -45.22 -18.67 -38.39
N VAL A 568 -45.43 -19.85 -37.79
CA VAL A 568 -44.64 -21.06 -38.10
C VAL A 568 -44.80 -21.47 -39.56
N ASP A 569 -46.02 -21.46 -40.10
CA ASP A 569 -46.26 -21.80 -41.49
C ASP A 569 -45.64 -20.80 -42.47
N ASN A 570 -45.61 -19.51 -42.12
CA ASN A 570 -44.87 -18.50 -42.89
C ASN A 570 -43.37 -18.79 -42.94
N PHE A 571 -42.76 -19.17 -41.80
CA PHE A 571 -41.34 -19.57 -41.76
C PHE A 571 -41.07 -20.84 -42.57
N ARG A 572 -41.95 -21.85 -42.52
CA ARG A 572 -41.85 -23.07 -43.33
C ARG A 572 -41.85 -22.75 -44.84
N ARG A 573 -42.74 -21.85 -45.29
CA ARG A 573 -42.78 -21.41 -46.69
C ARG A 573 -41.51 -20.67 -47.10
N ALA A 574 -40.94 -19.86 -46.20
CA ALA A 574 -39.71 -19.12 -46.47
C ALA A 574 -38.48 -20.04 -46.58
N LEU A 575 -38.42 -21.14 -45.81
CA LEU A 575 -37.35 -22.14 -45.86
C LEU A 575 -37.43 -23.09 -47.07
N ALA A 576 -38.60 -23.19 -47.71
CA ALA A 576 -38.82 -24.03 -48.90
C ALA A 576 -38.52 -23.32 -50.24
N ARG A 577 -38.10 -22.05 -50.19
CA ARG A 577 -37.61 -21.25 -51.32
C ARG A 577 -36.09 -21.28 -51.35
#